data_AF-A0A6N6KIN6-F1
#
_entry.id   AF-A0A6N6KIN6-F1
#
_cell.length_a   1.000
_cell.length_b   1.000
_cell.length_c   1.000
_cell.angle_alpha   90.00
_cell.angle_beta   90.00
_cell.angle_gamma   90.00
#
_symmetry.space_group_name_H-M   'P 1'
#
loop_
_entity.id
_entity.type
_entity.pdbx_description
1 polymer ?
#
loop_
_entity_poly.entity_id
_entity_poly.type
_entity_poly.pdbx_seq_one_letter_code
_entity_poly.pdbx_strand_id
1 'polypeptide(L)'
;MILFVLPNMGDWRFLVKRYRTEKDPKSGNSKYLEVKNCNIGGIAYSNVVKFYEVDNGLFLKLAWIFRGKSKNIHIPWDEIKHAQEIKSFFGSKYRLIIGDPFVTFIELAEKDFLKIKSKIKGGVEQLS
;
A
#
# COMPACT_ATOMS: atom_id res chain seq x y z
N MET A 1 -0.95 23.10 -6.41
CA MET A 1 -1.74 22.36 -7.42
C MET A 1 -1.04 21.01 -7.69
N ILE A 2 -1.28 20.00 -6.86
CA ILE A 2 -0.57 18.69 -6.85
C ILE A 2 -1.59 17.60 -7.27
N LEU A 3 -2.36 17.84 -8.34
CA LEU A 3 -3.50 16.98 -8.70
C LEU A 3 -3.25 16.08 -9.92
N PHE A 4 -2.24 16.38 -10.75
CA PHE A 4 -2.00 15.64 -12.00
C PHE A 4 -0.79 14.71 -12.01
N VAL A 5 0.12 14.81 -11.03
CA VAL A 5 1.43 14.14 -11.12
C VAL A 5 1.48 12.78 -10.41
N LEU A 6 0.60 12.55 -9.43
CA LEU A 6 0.65 11.37 -8.54
C LEU A 6 0.43 10.00 -9.22
N PRO A 7 -0.43 9.82 -10.24
CA PRO A 7 -0.65 8.50 -10.85
C PRO A 7 0.55 7.98 -11.66
N ASN A 8 1.41 8.89 -12.14
CA ASN A 8 2.57 8.58 -12.98
C ASN A 8 3.91 8.80 -12.26
N MET A 9 3.88 9.25 -11.00
CA MET A 9 5.07 9.50 -10.19
C MET A 9 5.38 8.33 -9.26
N GLY A 10 6.68 8.11 -9.06
CA GLY A 10 7.21 7.08 -8.17
C GLY A 10 6.83 5.68 -8.62
N ASP A 11 6.74 4.78 -7.64
CA ASP A 11 6.53 3.36 -7.91
C ASP A 11 5.05 2.97 -8.01
N TRP A 12 4.14 3.94 -7.88
CA TRP A 12 2.71 3.69 -8.12
C TRP A 12 2.46 3.13 -9.52
N ARG A 13 3.18 3.63 -10.53
CA ARG A 13 3.11 3.10 -11.91
C ARG A 13 3.50 1.62 -11.99
N PHE A 14 4.43 1.15 -11.16
CA PHE A 14 4.86 -0.24 -11.12
C PHE A 14 3.79 -1.12 -10.48
N LEU A 15 3.16 -0.62 -9.40
CA LEU A 15 1.98 -1.28 -8.83
C LEU A 15 0.83 -1.38 -9.83
N VAL A 16 0.52 -0.30 -10.54
CA VAL A 16 -0.53 -0.32 -11.59
C VAL A 16 -0.15 -1.30 -12.71
N LYS A 17 1.11 -1.32 -13.15
CA LYS A 17 1.55 -2.22 -14.23
C LYS A 17 1.34 -3.69 -13.88
N ARG A 18 1.59 -4.10 -12.62
CA ARG A 18 1.55 -5.51 -12.20
C ARG A 18 0.24 -5.93 -11.53
N TYR A 19 -0.37 -5.06 -10.74
CA TYR A 19 -1.47 -5.39 -9.83
C TYR A 19 -2.76 -4.61 -10.13
N ARG A 20 -2.86 -3.94 -11.30
CA ARG A 20 -4.11 -3.28 -11.68
C ARG A 20 -5.28 -4.25 -11.70
N THR A 21 -6.43 -3.74 -11.32
CA THR A 21 -7.69 -4.47 -11.38
C THR A 21 -8.84 -3.51 -11.66
N GLU A 22 -9.90 -4.00 -12.30
CA GLU A 22 -11.15 -3.25 -12.49
C GLU A 22 -12.15 -3.49 -11.35
N LYS A 23 -11.85 -4.44 -10.45
CA LYS A 23 -12.73 -4.74 -9.30
C LYS A 23 -12.80 -3.54 -8.37
N ASP A 24 -13.96 -3.30 -7.75
CA ASP A 24 -14.09 -2.33 -6.67
C ASP A 24 -14.01 -3.07 -5.34
N PRO A 25 -13.14 -2.67 -4.39
CA PRO A 25 -13.07 -3.34 -3.09
C PRO A 25 -14.40 -3.28 -2.34
N LYS A 26 -15.25 -2.28 -2.63
CA LYS A 26 -16.57 -2.15 -2.01
C LYS A 26 -17.60 -3.17 -2.47
N SER A 27 -17.34 -3.93 -3.55
CA SER A 27 -18.32 -4.89 -4.07
C SER A 27 -18.26 -6.27 -3.38
N GLY A 28 -17.49 -6.44 -2.31
CA GLY A 28 -17.36 -7.69 -1.56
C GLY A 28 -17.05 -7.46 -0.08
N ASN A 29 -16.70 -8.54 0.63
CA ASN A 29 -16.25 -8.49 2.03
C ASN A 29 -14.88 -7.82 2.13
N SER A 30 -14.87 -6.49 2.18
CA SER A 30 -13.65 -5.71 2.40
C SER A 30 -13.74 -4.89 3.67
N LYS A 31 -12.62 -4.79 4.38
CA LYS A 31 -12.48 -3.96 5.58
C LYS A 31 -11.63 -2.75 5.25
N TYR A 32 -12.21 -1.56 5.39
CA TYR A 32 -11.46 -0.32 5.24
C TYR A 32 -10.48 -0.14 6.40
N LEU A 33 -9.21 0.14 6.10
CA LEU A 33 -8.13 0.19 7.09
C LEU A 33 -7.85 1.59 7.64
N GLU A 34 -8.51 2.63 7.15
CA GLU A 34 -8.37 4.03 7.61
C GLU A 34 -6.92 4.56 7.62
N VAL A 35 -6.08 4.07 6.71
CA VAL A 35 -4.69 4.54 6.57
C VAL A 35 -4.71 5.98 6.05
N LYS A 36 -4.24 6.92 6.88
CA LYS A 36 -4.19 8.34 6.52
C LYS A 36 -2.90 8.72 5.81
N ASN A 37 -1.78 8.15 6.21
CA ASN A 37 -0.47 8.48 5.66
C ASN A 37 0.26 7.19 5.30
N CYS A 38 0.81 7.13 4.10
CA CYS A 38 1.70 6.05 3.68
C CYS A 38 2.79 6.60 2.77
N ASN A 39 3.89 5.87 2.63
CA ASN A 39 4.88 6.11 1.60
C ASN A 39 4.83 4.95 0.60
N ILE A 40 4.83 5.23 -0.70
CA ILE A 40 4.88 4.21 -1.75
C ILE A 40 6.02 4.57 -2.68
N GLY A 41 7.05 3.71 -2.71
CA GLY A 41 8.22 3.92 -3.57
C GLY A 41 8.92 5.27 -3.37
N GLY A 42 9.05 5.70 -2.12
CA GLY A 42 9.66 6.98 -1.76
C GLY A 42 8.72 8.18 -1.77
N ILE A 43 7.50 8.07 -2.31
CA ILE A 43 6.53 9.17 -2.36
C ILE A 43 5.55 9.09 -1.20
N ALA A 44 5.41 10.20 -0.47
CA ALA A 44 4.43 10.31 0.61
C ALA A 44 3.02 10.60 0.06
N TYR A 45 2.05 9.79 0.47
CA TYR A 45 0.64 9.92 0.17
C TYR A 45 -0.12 10.20 1.47
N SER A 46 -0.74 11.39 1.58
CA SER A 46 -1.55 11.80 2.73
C SER A 46 -3.01 11.98 2.35
N ASN A 47 -3.91 11.21 2.98
CA ASN A 47 -5.36 11.19 2.77
C ASN A 47 -5.82 10.92 1.33
N VAL A 48 -4.94 10.36 0.49
CA VAL A 48 -5.20 10.16 -0.95
C VAL A 48 -5.21 8.70 -1.37
N VAL A 49 -4.59 7.79 -0.61
CA VAL A 49 -4.65 6.34 -0.88
C VAL A 49 -5.55 5.69 0.16
N LYS A 50 -6.58 5.01 -0.30
CA LYS A 50 -7.50 4.21 0.53
C LYS A 50 -7.06 2.76 0.49
N PHE A 51 -6.93 2.18 1.68
CA PHE A 51 -6.51 0.79 1.88
C PHE A 51 -7.73 -0.02 2.31
N TYR A 52 -7.95 -1.14 1.63
CA TYR A 52 -8.96 -2.12 2.00
C TYR A 52 -8.30 -3.49 2.14
N GLU A 53 -8.52 -4.13 3.27
CA GLU A 53 -8.20 -5.54 3.47
C GLU A 53 -9.29 -6.38 2.81
N VAL A 54 -8.88 -7.38 2.03
CA VAL A 54 -9.73 -8.44 1.50
C VAL A 54 -9.07 -9.79 1.79
N ASP A 55 -9.84 -10.88 1.75
CA ASP A 55 -9.36 -12.21 2.15
C ASP A 55 -8.09 -12.64 1.42
N ASN A 56 -7.97 -12.30 0.14
CA ASN A 56 -6.87 -12.70 -0.72
C ASN A 56 -5.80 -11.61 -0.95
N GLY A 57 -5.92 -10.42 -0.34
CA GLY A 57 -4.91 -9.39 -0.52
C GLY A 57 -5.22 -8.02 0.09
N LEU A 58 -4.36 -7.08 -0.23
CA LEU A 58 -4.48 -5.68 0.09
C LEU A 58 -4.91 -4.91 -1.16
N PHE A 59 -5.99 -4.13 -1.02
CA PHE A 59 -6.53 -3.34 -2.09
C PHE A 59 -6.22 -1.86 -1.89
N LEU A 60 -5.66 -1.20 -2.90
CA LEU A 60 -5.34 0.23 -2.88
C LEU A 60 -6.18 0.97 -3.92
N LYS A 61 -6.74 2.11 -3.50
CA LYS A 61 -7.56 2.96 -4.34
C LYS A 61 -7.24 4.42 -4.09
N LEU A 62 -6.95 5.17 -5.16
CA LEU A 62 -6.77 6.61 -5.04
C LEU A 62 -8.11 7.31 -4.76
N ALA A 63 -8.06 8.39 -3.99
CA ALA A 63 -9.21 9.21 -3.65
C ALA A 63 -9.86 9.81 -4.90
N TRP A 64 -11.13 10.19 -4.76
CA TRP A 64 -12.00 10.56 -5.87
C TRP A 64 -11.48 11.71 -6.74
N ILE A 65 -10.66 12.61 -6.18
CA ILE A 65 -10.03 13.71 -6.90
C ILE A 65 -9.03 13.26 -7.98
N PHE A 66 -8.65 11.98 -8.01
CA PHE A 66 -7.75 11.36 -9.01
C PHE A 66 -8.48 10.35 -9.93
N ARG A 67 -9.82 10.32 -9.92
CA ARG A 67 -10.64 9.28 -10.59
C ARG A 67 -10.55 9.21 -12.11
N GLY A 68 -9.98 10.21 -12.78
CA GLY A 68 -9.97 10.24 -14.25
C GLY A 68 -9.14 9.12 -14.92
N LYS A 69 -8.11 8.60 -14.24
CA LYS A 69 -7.19 7.58 -14.82
C LYS A 69 -6.59 6.59 -13.82
N SER A 70 -6.90 6.72 -12.53
CA SER A 70 -6.28 5.85 -11.52
C SER A 70 -6.95 4.48 -11.49
N LYS A 71 -6.21 3.47 -11.95
CA LYS A 71 -6.62 2.07 -11.80
C LYS A 71 -6.52 1.66 -10.33
N ASN A 72 -7.50 0.89 -9.91
CA ASN A 72 -7.50 0.18 -8.64
C ASN A 72 -6.36 -0.85 -8.62
N ILE A 73 -5.80 -1.13 -7.46
CA ILE A 73 -4.65 -2.03 -7.30
C ILE A 73 -5.02 -3.11 -6.29
N HIS A 74 -4.80 -4.37 -6.65
CA HIS A 74 -4.98 -5.51 -5.75
C HIS A 74 -3.67 -6.27 -5.62
N ILE A 75 -3.04 -6.15 -4.46
CA ILE A 75 -1.77 -6.81 -4.12
C ILE A 75 -2.12 -8.05 -3.31
N PRO A 76 -1.96 -9.27 -3.85
CA PRO A 76 -2.27 -10.46 -3.07
C PRO A 76 -1.26 -10.65 -1.92
N TRP A 77 -1.70 -11.30 -0.83
CA TRP A 77 -0.93 -11.37 0.42
C TRP A 77 0.43 -12.10 0.26
N ASP A 78 0.51 -13.01 -0.70
CA ASP A 78 1.71 -13.76 -1.09
C ASP A 78 2.77 -12.90 -1.82
N GLU A 79 2.36 -11.77 -2.40
CA GLU A 79 3.26 -10.79 -3.01
C GLU A 79 3.85 -9.84 -1.96
N ILE A 80 3.29 -9.78 -0.74
CA ILE A 80 3.91 -9.06 0.38
C ILE A 80 4.89 -10.01 1.07
N LYS A 81 6.16 -9.93 0.67
CA LYS A 81 7.17 -10.92 1.07
C LYS A 81 7.49 -10.78 2.55
N HIS A 82 7.91 -9.60 2.98
CA HIS A 82 8.26 -9.33 4.37
C HIS A 82 8.02 -7.86 4.70
N ALA A 83 8.04 -7.57 5.99
CA ALA A 83 8.01 -6.20 6.48
C ALA A 83 9.33 -5.86 7.18
N GLN A 84 9.84 -4.66 6.95
CA GLN A 84 11.03 -4.15 7.61
C GLN A 84 10.64 -3.05 8.59
N GLU A 85 10.99 -3.20 9.86
CA GLU A 85 10.84 -2.15 10.85
C GLU A 85 11.94 -1.09 10.64
N ILE A 86 11.51 0.16 10.50
CA ILE A 86 12.35 1.34 10.40
C ILE A 86 12.10 2.17 11.64
N LYS A 87 13.08 2.23 12.53
CA LYS A 87 13.03 3.09 13.71
C LYS A 87 13.26 4.53 13.29
N SER A 88 12.42 5.42 13.78
CA SER A 88 12.58 6.86 13.61
C SER A 88 12.43 7.55 14.96
N PHE A 89 12.93 8.78 15.06
CA PHE A 89 12.84 9.60 16.26
C PHE A 89 11.39 9.81 16.73
N PHE A 90 10.43 9.82 15.78
CA PHE A 90 9.00 10.02 16.03
C PHE A 90 8.18 8.72 16.07
N GLY A 91 8.83 7.56 16.22
CA GLY A 91 8.20 6.24 16.30
C GLY A 91 8.63 5.29 15.18
N SER A 92 8.07 4.08 15.19
CA SER A 92 8.39 3.04 14.19
C SER A 92 7.51 3.15 12.95
N LYS A 93 8.14 2.96 11.79
CA LYS A 93 7.48 2.71 10.51
C LYS A 93 7.77 1.30 10.06
N TYR A 94 6.88 0.73 9.27
CA TYR A 94 7.04 -0.60 8.72
C TYR A 94 6.99 -0.53 7.20
N ARG A 95 8.07 -0.96 6.55
CA ARG A 95 8.22 -1.02 5.11
C ARG A 95 7.87 -2.41 4.61
N LEU A 96 6.73 -2.53 3.95
CA LEU A 96 6.27 -3.73 3.28
C LEU A 96 7.00 -3.88 1.94
N ILE A 97 7.70 -4.98 1.73
CA ILE A 97 8.34 -5.29 0.45
C ILE A 97 7.35 -6.04 -0.44
N ILE A 98 7.13 -5.51 -1.66
CA ILE A 98 6.10 -6.02 -2.57
C ILE A 98 6.73 -6.56 -3.85
N GLY A 99 6.33 -7.79 -4.18
CA GLY A 99 6.63 -8.49 -5.41
C GLY A 99 7.87 -9.38 -5.35
N ASP A 100 7.86 -10.38 -6.21
CA ASP A 100 9.01 -11.24 -6.51
C ASP A 100 9.01 -11.55 -8.03
N PRO A 101 9.95 -10.97 -8.81
CA PRO A 101 11.00 -10.03 -8.39
C PRO A 101 10.44 -8.71 -7.83
N PHE A 102 11.26 -8.00 -7.04
CA PHE A 102 10.90 -6.75 -6.36
C PHE A 102 10.21 -5.73 -7.29
N VAL A 103 9.09 -5.17 -6.84
CA VAL A 103 8.29 -4.18 -7.58
C VAL A 103 8.36 -2.81 -6.93
N THR A 104 8.11 -2.74 -5.62
CA THR A 104 8.09 -1.51 -4.83
C THR A 104 8.06 -1.86 -3.34
N PHE A 105 8.06 -0.84 -2.49
CA PHE A 105 7.65 -0.96 -1.09
C PHE A 105 6.48 -0.04 -0.74
N ILE A 106 5.80 -0.35 0.36
CA ILE A 106 4.82 0.53 1.03
C ILE A 106 5.24 0.70 2.48
N GLU A 107 5.44 1.94 2.93
CA GLU A 107 5.68 2.25 4.34
C GLU A 107 4.41 2.69 5.03
N LEU A 108 4.14 2.08 6.18
CA LEU A 108 3.02 2.38 7.05
C LEU A 108 3.52 2.80 8.43
N ALA A 109 2.74 3.63 9.12
CA ALA A 109 2.93 3.82 10.55
C ALA A 109 2.61 2.52 11.30
N GLU A 110 3.25 2.31 12.45
CA GLU A 110 3.04 1.12 13.29
C GLU A 110 1.55 0.77 13.51
N LYS A 111 0.74 1.76 13.91
CA LYS A 111 -0.70 1.57 14.15
C LYS A 111 -1.46 1.01 12.94
N ASP A 112 -1.03 1.34 11.73
CA ASP A 112 -1.67 0.92 10.49
C ASP A 112 -1.12 -0.43 10.02
N PHE A 113 0.17 -0.66 10.23
CA PHE A 113 0.81 -1.96 10.01
C PHE A 113 0.21 -3.06 10.91
N LEU A 114 -0.01 -2.78 12.19
CA LEU A 114 -0.56 -3.75 13.14
C LEU A 114 -1.94 -4.30 12.70
N LYS A 115 -2.71 -3.53 11.93
CA LYS A 115 -4.01 -3.97 11.40
C LYS A 115 -3.90 -5.12 10.41
N ILE A 116 -2.78 -5.23 9.69
CA ILE A 116 -2.56 -6.23 8.64
C ILE A 116 -1.42 -7.21 8.97
N LYS A 117 -0.74 -7.04 10.10
CA LYS A 117 0.41 -7.85 10.51
C LYS A 117 0.14 -9.36 10.45
N SER A 118 -1.03 -9.80 10.89
CA SER A 118 -1.41 -11.23 10.91
C SER A 118 -1.58 -11.85 9.52
N LYS A 119 -1.65 -11.05 8.46
CA LYS A 119 -1.81 -11.50 7.07
C LYS A 119 -0.49 -11.63 6.32
N ILE A 120 0.58 -11.02 6.83
CA ILE A 120 1.90 -11.01 6.19
C ILE A 120 2.63 -12.30 6.54
N LYS A 121 3.01 -13.07 5.51
CA LYS A 121 3.57 -14.42 5.71
C LYS A 121 5.07 -14.42 6.04
N GLY A 122 5.89 -13.55 5.46
CA GLY A 122 7.35 -13.59 5.66
C GLY A 122 7.86 -12.79 6.86
N GLY A 123 7.00 -12.51 7.84
CA GLY A 123 7.44 -11.95 9.13
C GLY A 123 7.88 -10.48 9.08
N VAL A 124 8.54 -10.07 10.17
CA VAL A 124 9.04 -8.71 10.39
C VAL A 124 10.53 -8.76 10.68
N GLU A 125 11.33 -8.11 9.84
CA GLU A 125 12.77 -7.93 9.99
C GLU A 125 13.06 -6.57 10.60
N GLN A 126 14.07 -6.46 11.46
CA GLN A 126 14.52 -5.17 12.00
C GLN A 126 15.65 -4.63 11.12
N LEU A 127 15.51 -3.40 10.63
CA LEU A 127 16.66 -2.68 10.07
C LEU A 127 17.37 -1.95 11.21
N SER A 128 18.58 -2.41 11.51
CA SER A 128 19.53 -1.82 12.47
C SER A 128 20.19 -0.56 11.92
#